data_AF-A0AAN6FIT5-F1
#
_entry.id   AF-A0AAN6FIT5-F1
#
_cell.length_a   1.000
_cell.length_b   1.000
_cell.length_c   1.000
_cell.angle_alpha   90.00
_cell.angle_beta   90.00
_cell.angle_gamma   90.00
#
_symmetry.space_group_name_H-M   'P 1'
#
loop_
_entity.id
_entity.type
_entity.pdbx_description
1 polymer ?
#
loop_
_entity_poly.entity_id
_entity_poly.type
_entity_poly.pdbx_seq_one_letter_code
_entity_poly.pdbx_strand_id
1 'polypeptide(L)'
;MFGIIISGRPVDATPQIVAETQYAFRVSPAPAFSHIVVFLLPGSELPPDVAASVYVQIPPSSEFKLLGAIGPGKDSAIFKVNGIKPPTSTVDMDAMTEYTSTPGNGAAGDIVVGISIEPAAQVEAQLAQMKAGQQTSTALVSMHTGTGSRIPTKLLAQRIIGNAFNFLASFGSDVVPLKAFQDWWVKFEKKVELDPSFLEREEQG
;
A
#
# COMPACT_ATOMS: atom_id res chain seq x y z
N MET A 1 -22.56 -9.65 10.32
CA MET A 1 -21.79 -10.44 9.34
C MET A 1 -20.36 -9.94 9.22
N PHE A 2 -20.14 -8.64 9.00
CA PHE A 2 -18.79 -8.06 8.87
C PHE A 2 -18.39 -7.28 10.12
N GLY A 3 -17.08 -7.20 10.35
CA GLY A 3 -16.45 -6.27 11.29
C GLY A 3 -15.31 -5.51 10.62
N ILE A 4 -14.99 -4.34 11.17
CA ILE A 4 -13.87 -3.52 10.75
C ILE A 4 -12.92 -3.22 11.91
N ILE A 5 -11.64 -3.12 11.61
CA ILE A 5 -10.61 -2.62 12.52
C ILE A 5 -9.90 -1.47 11.84
N ILE A 6 -9.83 -0.33 12.52
CA ILE A 6 -9.05 0.82 12.10
C ILE A 6 -7.76 0.83 12.92
N SER A 7 -6.62 1.10 12.29
CA SER A 7 -5.35 1.18 13.01
C SER A 7 -5.43 2.18 14.17
N GLY A 8 -5.17 1.70 15.39
CA GLY A 8 -5.21 2.52 16.61
C GLY A 8 -6.60 2.68 17.25
N ARG A 9 -7.62 1.93 16.82
CA ARG A 9 -8.98 1.98 17.38
C ARG A 9 -9.50 0.59 17.76
N PRO A 10 -10.49 0.49 18.66
CA PRO A 10 -11.17 -0.77 18.92
C PRO A 10 -11.88 -1.28 17.68
N VAL A 11 -12.13 -2.58 17.66
CA VAL A 11 -12.92 -3.26 16.64
C VAL A 11 -14.35 -2.72 16.64
N ASP A 12 -14.88 -2.44 15.45
CA ASP A 12 -16.29 -2.12 15.24
C ASP A 12 -16.94 -3.28 14.49
N ALA A 13 -17.88 -3.96 15.14
CA ALA A 13 -18.63 -5.10 14.61
C ALA A 13 -20.12 -4.77 14.40
N THR A 14 -20.46 -3.48 14.36
CA THR A 14 -21.84 -2.99 14.25
C THR A 14 -22.09 -2.26 12.93
N PRO A 15 -22.09 -2.96 11.78
CA PRO A 15 -22.40 -2.33 10.50
C PRO A 15 -23.82 -1.76 10.50
N GLN A 16 -23.98 -0.58 9.90
CA GLN A 16 -25.28 -0.10 9.50
C GLN A 16 -25.75 -0.88 8.26
N ILE A 17 -26.90 -1.53 8.36
CA ILE A 17 -27.52 -2.23 7.22
C ILE A 17 -28.17 -1.18 6.33
N VAL A 18 -27.67 -1.03 5.10
CA VAL A 18 -28.21 -0.10 4.10
C VAL A 18 -29.22 -0.81 3.21
N ALA A 19 -28.91 -2.06 2.83
CA ALA A 19 -29.80 -2.95 2.10
C ALA A 19 -29.54 -4.40 2.55
N GLU A 20 -30.34 -5.34 2.04
CA GLU A 20 -30.22 -6.77 2.40
C GLU A 20 -28.82 -7.35 2.15
N THR A 21 -28.15 -6.88 1.09
CA THR A 21 -26.78 -7.28 0.72
C THR A 21 -25.75 -6.17 0.92
N GLN A 22 -26.11 -5.04 1.51
CA GLN A 22 -25.24 -3.87 1.63
C GLN A 22 -25.11 -3.38 3.07
N TYR A 23 -23.87 -3.22 3.51
CA TYR A 23 -23.50 -2.78 4.85
C TYR A 23 -22.62 -1.54 4.75
N ALA A 24 -22.73 -0.63 5.72
CA ALA A 24 -21.90 0.56 5.79
C ALA A 24 -21.36 0.77 7.21
N PHE A 25 -20.11 1.19 7.30
CA PHE A 25 -19.49 1.64 8.53
C PHE A 25 -19.13 3.12 8.42
N ARG A 26 -19.41 3.88 9.47
CA ARG A 26 -19.03 5.30 9.56
C ARG A 26 -17.80 5.42 10.45
N VAL A 27 -16.73 5.95 9.90
CA VAL A 27 -15.43 6.07 10.57
C VAL A 27 -15.06 7.54 10.64
N SER A 28 -14.85 8.05 11.86
CA SER A 28 -14.37 9.42 12.02
C SER A 28 -12.91 9.55 11.53
N PRO A 29 -12.56 10.59 10.77
CA PRO A 29 -11.21 10.78 10.23
C PRO A 29 -10.15 11.13 11.30
N ALA A 30 -10.57 11.47 12.53
CA ALA A 30 -9.68 11.88 13.63
C ALA A 30 -9.69 10.89 14.79
N PRO A 31 -8.54 10.39 15.28
CA PRO A 31 -7.18 10.57 14.75
C PRO A 31 -6.99 9.95 13.37
N ALA A 32 -6.01 10.48 12.62
CA ALA A 32 -5.65 10.02 11.28
C ALA A 32 -5.21 8.55 11.30
N PHE A 33 -5.60 7.80 10.28
CA PHE A 33 -5.27 6.38 10.13
C PHE A 33 -4.93 6.06 8.68
N SER A 34 -4.22 4.95 8.46
CA SER A 34 -3.79 4.53 7.12
C SER A 34 -4.23 3.13 6.74
N HIS A 35 -4.74 2.34 7.68
CA HIS A 35 -5.11 0.95 7.45
C HIS A 35 -6.53 0.68 7.95
N ILE A 36 -7.33 0.10 7.07
CA ILE A 36 -8.66 -0.42 7.35
C ILE A 36 -8.59 -1.93 7.14
N VAL A 37 -8.89 -2.69 8.17
CA VAL A 37 -9.05 -4.14 8.08
C VAL A 37 -10.54 -4.43 8.06
N VAL A 38 -10.99 -5.24 7.12
CA VAL A 38 -12.36 -5.73 7.06
C VAL A 38 -12.31 -7.25 7.13
N PHE A 39 -13.18 -7.85 7.95
CA PHE A 39 -13.20 -9.29 8.18
C PHE A 39 -14.62 -9.79 8.44
N LEU A 40 -14.85 -11.08 8.23
CA LEU A 40 -16.09 -11.75 8.60
C LEU A 40 -16.07 -12.11 10.09
N LEU A 41 -17.22 -11.91 10.75
CA LEU A 41 -17.39 -12.34 12.13
C LEU A 41 -17.44 -13.87 12.22
N PRO A 42 -16.91 -14.46 13.30
CA PRO A 42 -16.93 -15.91 13.49
C PRO A 42 -18.37 -16.44 13.47
N GLY A 43 -18.62 -17.47 12.67
CA GLY A 43 -19.95 -18.07 12.49
C GLY A 43 -20.81 -17.43 11.41
N SER A 44 -20.32 -16.43 10.69
CA SER A 44 -20.93 -15.94 9.44
C SER A 44 -20.04 -16.29 8.25
N GLU A 45 -20.55 -17.04 7.29
CA GLU A 45 -19.85 -17.39 6.06
C GLU A 45 -20.56 -16.82 4.83
N LEU A 46 -19.79 -16.44 3.83
CA LEU A 46 -20.33 -16.08 2.51
C LEU A 46 -20.63 -17.38 1.74
N PRO A 47 -21.78 -17.46 1.03
CA PRO A 47 -22.01 -18.53 0.07
C PRO A 47 -20.86 -18.65 -0.95
N PRO A 48 -20.57 -19.85 -1.47
CA PRO A 48 -19.41 -20.09 -2.35
C PRO A 48 -19.45 -19.32 -3.67
N ASP A 49 -20.65 -18.92 -4.13
CA ASP A 49 -20.83 -18.21 -5.40
C ASP A 49 -20.85 -16.67 -5.24
N VAL A 50 -20.69 -16.16 -4.02
CA VAL A 50 -20.73 -14.72 -3.74
C VAL A 50 -19.48 -14.22 -3.04
N ALA A 51 -19.16 -12.95 -3.26
CA ALA A 51 -18.08 -12.24 -2.61
C ALA A 51 -18.54 -10.87 -2.14
N ALA A 52 -17.90 -10.34 -1.12
CA ALA A 52 -18.14 -9.02 -0.58
C ALA A 52 -17.14 -8.00 -1.15
N SER A 53 -17.61 -7.10 -2.00
CA SER A 53 -16.86 -5.94 -2.50
C SER A 53 -16.81 -4.86 -1.41
N VAL A 54 -15.63 -4.30 -1.16
CA VAL A 54 -15.38 -3.26 -0.15
C VAL A 54 -15.07 -1.94 -0.84
N TYR A 55 -15.86 -0.92 -0.54
CA TYR A 55 -15.73 0.43 -1.07
C TYR A 55 -15.44 1.43 0.06
N VAL A 56 -14.74 2.51 -0.25
CA VAL A 56 -14.54 3.62 0.67
C VAL A 56 -14.94 4.94 0.02
N GLN A 57 -15.61 5.77 0.78
CA GLN A 57 -15.91 7.15 0.44
C GLN A 57 -15.16 8.04 1.44
N ILE A 58 -14.26 8.87 0.93
CA ILE A 58 -13.46 9.80 1.72
C ILE A 58 -13.88 11.22 1.32
N PRO A 59 -14.55 11.98 2.22
CA PRO A 59 -14.84 13.39 1.98
C PRO A 59 -13.56 14.18 1.65
N PRO A 60 -13.60 15.23 0.80
CA PRO A 60 -14.77 15.85 0.17
C PRO A 60 -15.32 15.09 -1.05
N SER A 61 -14.72 13.96 -1.44
CA SER A 61 -15.26 13.18 -2.56
C SER A 61 -16.55 12.46 -2.14
N SER A 62 -17.56 12.54 -3.00
CA SER A 62 -18.78 11.72 -2.90
C SER A 62 -18.65 10.37 -3.61
N GLU A 63 -17.53 10.13 -4.31
CA GLU A 63 -17.32 8.91 -5.07
C GLU A 63 -16.85 7.76 -4.18
N PHE A 64 -17.50 6.62 -4.32
CA PHE A 64 -17.08 5.37 -3.70
C PHE A 64 -15.96 4.74 -4.52
N LYS A 65 -14.78 4.64 -3.91
CA LYS A 65 -13.64 3.94 -4.50
C LYS A 65 -13.63 2.49 -4.03
N LEU A 66 -13.62 1.55 -4.97
CA LEU A 66 -13.38 0.13 -4.67
C LEU A 66 -11.98 -0.01 -4.05
N LEU A 67 -11.90 -0.65 -2.88
CA LEU A 67 -10.65 -1.00 -2.22
C LEU A 67 -10.22 -2.43 -2.53
N GLY A 68 -11.20 -3.33 -2.66
CA GLY A 68 -11.00 -4.72 -3.02
C GLY A 68 -12.20 -5.56 -2.59
N ALA A 69 -11.97 -6.84 -2.33
CA ALA A 69 -13.04 -7.77 -1.98
C ALA A 69 -12.60 -8.88 -1.02
N ILE A 70 -13.58 -9.47 -0.35
CA ILE A 70 -13.48 -10.58 0.61
C ILE A 70 -14.41 -11.68 0.12
N GLY A 71 -14.03 -12.95 0.22
CA GLY A 71 -14.81 -14.03 -0.36
C GLY A 71 -14.36 -15.40 0.14
N PRO A 72 -14.91 -16.48 -0.43
CA PRO A 72 -14.62 -17.84 0.00
C PRO A 72 -13.11 -18.12 -0.03
N GLY A 73 -12.55 -18.54 1.10
CA GLY A 73 -11.11 -18.80 1.28
C GLY A 73 -10.27 -17.58 1.66
N LYS A 74 -10.86 -16.38 1.72
CA LYS A 74 -10.22 -15.17 2.23
C LYS A 74 -11.22 -14.36 3.05
N ASP A 75 -11.29 -14.66 4.33
CA ASP A 75 -12.28 -14.10 5.27
C ASP A 75 -11.90 -12.73 5.84
N SER A 76 -10.71 -12.24 5.50
CA SER A 76 -10.25 -10.90 5.90
C SER A 76 -9.35 -10.26 4.85
N ALA A 77 -9.34 -8.94 4.82
CA ALA A 77 -8.47 -8.15 3.96
C ALA A 77 -8.06 -6.85 4.65
N ILE A 78 -6.82 -6.41 4.40
CA ILE A 78 -6.26 -5.15 4.89
C ILE A 78 -6.13 -4.21 3.71
N PHE A 79 -6.67 -3.00 3.85
CA PHE A 79 -6.66 -1.97 2.83
C PHE A 79 -5.91 -0.75 3.34
N LYS A 80 -4.93 -0.30 2.54
CA LYS A 80 -4.23 0.96 2.79
C LYS A 80 -5.05 2.11 2.23
N VAL A 81 -5.41 3.05 3.09
CA VAL A 81 -6.12 4.28 2.73
C VAL A 81 -5.17 5.46 2.84
N ASN A 82 -4.98 6.17 1.73
CA ASN A 82 -4.17 7.38 1.66
C ASN A 82 -5.09 8.59 1.52
N GLY A 83 -4.72 9.73 2.10
CA GLY A 83 -5.48 10.97 1.97
C GLY A 83 -6.47 11.25 3.11
N ILE A 84 -6.41 10.51 4.21
CA ILE A 84 -7.18 10.85 5.42
C ILE A 84 -6.34 11.81 6.25
N LYS A 85 -6.50 13.11 5.98
CA LYS A 85 -6.00 14.17 6.85
C LYS A 85 -7.18 14.76 7.62
N PRO A 86 -7.13 14.88 8.96
CA PRO A 86 -8.15 15.61 9.69
C PRO A 86 -8.21 17.06 9.17
N PRO A 87 -9.36 17.73 9.23
CA PRO A 87 -9.46 19.14 8.87
C PRO A 87 -8.68 19.93 9.92
N THR A 88 -7.41 20.23 9.63
CA THR A 88 -6.64 21.20 10.40
C THR A 88 -7.12 22.59 10.00
N SER A 89 -8.05 23.13 10.79
CA SER A 89 -8.32 24.55 10.87
C SER A 89 -7.13 25.25 11.54
N THR A 90 -6.01 25.36 10.84
CA THR A 90 -4.96 26.30 11.19
C THR A 90 -4.61 27.07 9.93
N VAL A 91 -5.00 28.35 9.93
CA VAL A 91 -4.45 29.36 9.04
C VAL A 91 -2.94 29.44 9.27
N ASP A 92 -2.16 28.67 8.52
CA ASP A 92 -0.73 28.90 8.43
C ASP A 92 -0.48 30.07 7.49
N MET A 93 -0.38 31.24 8.11
CA MET A 93 -0.01 32.50 7.50
C MET A 93 1.52 32.57 7.36
N ASP A 94 2.15 31.58 6.72
CA ASP A 94 3.54 31.71 6.22
C ASP A 94 3.92 30.56 5.28
N ALA A 95 3.93 30.79 3.96
CA ALA A 95 4.69 30.00 2.98
C ALA A 95 4.55 30.57 1.55
N MET A 96 5.33 31.61 1.25
CA MET A 96 5.74 31.87 -0.14
C MET A 96 6.84 30.86 -0.51
N THR A 97 6.47 29.66 -0.93
CA THR A 97 7.36 28.79 -1.71
C THR A 97 6.53 27.99 -2.70
N GLU A 98 6.71 28.34 -3.96
CA GLU A 98 6.19 27.65 -5.13
C GLU A 98 6.79 26.25 -5.20
N TYR A 99 6.00 25.27 -4.79
CA TYR A 99 6.08 23.89 -5.27
C TYR A 99 4.64 23.43 -5.43
N THR A 100 4.33 22.79 -6.56
CA THR A 100 3.00 22.30 -6.91
C THR A 100 2.49 21.33 -5.86
N SER A 101 1.79 21.86 -4.86
CA SER A 101 1.03 21.10 -3.88
C SER A 101 -0.21 20.57 -4.57
N THR A 102 -0.18 19.29 -4.96
CA THR A 102 -1.40 18.52 -5.20
C THR A 102 -2.39 18.78 -4.06
N PRO A 103 -3.65 19.14 -4.33
CA PRO A 103 -4.61 19.48 -3.29
C PRO A 103 -4.74 18.30 -2.33
N GLY A 104 -4.27 18.50 -1.11
CA GLY A 104 -4.48 17.56 -0.02
C GLY A 104 -5.95 17.60 0.36
N ASN A 105 -6.73 16.63 -0.12
CA ASN A 105 -8.09 16.41 0.34
C ASN A 105 -8.07 16.10 1.85
N GLY A 106 -8.31 17.10 2.69
CA GLY A 106 -8.63 16.88 4.09
C GLY A 106 -10.03 16.27 4.19
N ALA A 107 -10.18 15.18 4.93
CA ALA A 107 -11.48 14.56 5.17
C ALA A 107 -12.30 15.44 6.12
N ALA A 108 -13.12 16.32 5.56
CA ALA A 108 -13.97 17.26 6.30
C ALA A 108 -15.25 16.62 6.90
N GLY A 109 -15.37 15.30 6.88
CA GLY A 109 -16.53 14.56 7.38
C GLY A 109 -16.22 13.09 7.66
N ASP A 110 -17.21 12.36 8.16
CA ASP A 110 -17.07 10.93 8.44
C ASP A 110 -16.82 10.14 7.15
N ILE A 111 -15.83 9.26 7.20
CA ILE A 111 -15.48 8.34 6.12
C ILE A 111 -16.47 7.19 6.15
N VAL A 112 -17.00 6.82 4.98
CA VAL A 112 -17.95 5.71 4.88
C VAL A 112 -17.27 4.54 4.21
N VAL A 113 -17.22 3.40 4.89
CA VAL A 113 -16.76 2.13 4.32
C VAL A 113 -18.00 1.30 3.98
N GLY A 114 -18.25 1.12 2.69
CA GLY A 114 -19.35 0.30 2.19
C GLY A 114 -18.89 -1.13 1.90
N ILE A 115 -19.75 -2.10 2.18
CA ILE A 115 -19.55 -3.51 1.85
C ILE A 115 -20.79 -3.98 1.10
N SER A 116 -20.61 -4.47 -0.12
CA SER A 116 -21.69 -5.00 -0.96
C SER A 116 -21.44 -6.46 -1.26
N ILE A 117 -22.40 -7.34 -1.01
CA ILE A 117 -22.34 -8.75 -1.38
C ILE A 117 -22.84 -8.89 -2.82
N GLU A 118 -21.97 -9.36 -3.70
CA GLU A 118 -22.20 -9.50 -5.14
C GLU A 118 -21.74 -10.89 -5.62
N PRO A 119 -22.20 -11.37 -6.78
CA PRO A 119 -21.72 -12.63 -7.35
C PRO A 119 -20.19 -12.61 -7.55
N ALA A 120 -19.50 -13.68 -7.16
CA ALA A 120 -18.04 -13.74 -7.18
C ALA A 120 -17.45 -13.39 -8.56
N ALA A 121 -18.11 -13.82 -9.64
CA ALA A 121 -17.71 -13.49 -11.01
C ALA A 121 -17.75 -11.97 -11.32
N GLN A 122 -18.72 -11.23 -10.77
CA GLN A 122 -18.79 -9.78 -10.95
C GLN A 122 -17.72 -9.06 -10.14
N VAL A 123 -17.47 -9.52 -8.91
CA VAL A 123 -16.43 -8.97 -8.04
C VAL A 123 -15.04 -9.17 -8.64
N GLU A 124 -14.79 -10.35 -9.21
CA GLU A 124 -13.54 -10.63 -9.91
C GLU A 124 -13.36 -9.74 -11.14
N ALA A 125 -14.43 -9.51 -11.92
CA ALA A 125 -14.42 -8.59 -13.04
C ALA A 125 -14.13 -7.14 -12.62
N GLN A 126 -14.75 -6.66 -11.54
CA GLN A 126 -14.49 -5.33 -10.98
C GLN A 126 -13.06 -5.19 -10.46
N LEU A 127 -12.54 -6.23 -9.80
CA LEU A 127 -11.15 -6.24 -9.31
C LEU A 127 -10.15 -6.29 -10.47
N ALA A 128 -10.44 -7.05 -11.53
CA ALA A 128 -9.65 -7.08 -12.75
C ALA A 128 -9.67 -5.72 -13.46
N GLN A 129 -10.82 -5.04 -13.53
CA GLN A 129 -10.95 -3.69 -14.05
C GLN A 129 -10.23 -2.66 -13.19
N MET A 130 -10.25 -2.79 -11.86
CA MET A 130 -9.48 -1.90 -10.97
C MET A 130 -7.98 -2.06 -11.19
N LYS A 131 -7.51 -3.31 -11.32
CA LYS A 131 -6.11 -3.60 -11.68
C LYS A 131 -5.77 -3.06 -13.08
N ALA A 132 -6.69 -3.15 -14.04
CA ALA A 132 -6.52 -2.65 -15.40
C ALA A 132 -6.63 -1.11 -15.52
N GLY A 133 -7.44 -0.45 -14.71
CA GLY A 133 -7.51 1.02 -14.60
C GLY A 133 -6.28 1.62 -13.94
N GLN A 134 -5.54 0.81 -13.18
CA GLN A 134 -4.20 1.12 -12.71
C GLN A 134 -3.11 0.88 -13.78
N GLN A 135 -3.49 0.36 -14.96
CA GLN A 135 -2.64 0.04 -16.11
C GLN A 135 -2.82 1.02 -17.29
N THR A 136 -2.72 2.33 -17.04
CA THR A 136 -2.08 3.23 -18.02
C THR A 136 -0.55 3.12 -17.99
N SER A 137 0.00 2.08 -17.36
CA SER A 137 1.35 1.60 -17.60
C SER A 137 1.29 0.17 -18.13
N THR A 138 1.67 0.03 -19.38
CA THR A 138 1.80 -1.22 -20.14
C THR A 138 2.70 -2.21 -19.41
N ALA A 139 2.10 -3.24 -18.80
CA ALA A 139 2.81 -4.45 -18.46
C ALA A 139 1.83 -5.62 -18.38
N LEU A 140 1.67 -6.30 -19.52
CA LEU A 140 1.20 -7.67 -19.56
C LEU A 140 2.19 -8.51 -18.74
N VAL A 141 1.75 -9.10 -17.64
CA VAL A 141 2.51 -10.19 -17.01
C VAL A 141 1.60 -11.36 -16.77
N SER A 142 1.78 -12.31 -17.68
CA SER A 142 1.46 -13.72 -17.52
C SER A 142 2.02 -14.27 -16.21
N MET A 143 1.16 -15.03 -15.55
CA MET A 143 1.39 -15.89 -14.40
C MET A 143 2.81 -16.47 -14.34
N HIS A 144 3.60 -16.02 -13.37
CA HIS A 144 4.70 -16.80 -12.83
C HIS A 144 4.88 -16.47 -11.35
N THR A 145 4.85 -17.55 -10.57
CA THR A 145 5.24 -17.66 -9.16
C THR A 145 6.57 -16.97 -8.87
N GLY A 146 6.62 -16.17 -7.80
CA GLY A 146 7.88 -15.72 -7.23
C GLY A 146 7.91 -14.24 -6.84
N THR A 147 7.77 -14.00 -5.55
CA THR A 147 8.18 -12.81 -4.79
C THR A 147 9.35 -12.02 -5.38
N GLY A 148 9.17 -10.69 -5.52
CA GLY A 148 10.27 -9.76 -5.77
C GLY A 148 9.79 -8.49 -6.45
N SER A 149 9.65 -7.41 -5.68
CA SER A 149 9.56 -6.06 -6.22
C SER A 149 10.78 -5.83 -7.12
N ARG A 150 10.60 -5.72 -8.45
CA ARG A 150 11.73 -5.41 -9.35
C ARG A 150 12.16 -3.97 -9.10
N ILE A 151 13.06 -3.79 -8.14
CA ILE A 151 13.77 -2.53 -7.96
C ILE A 151 14.46 -2.21 -9.29
N PRO A 152 14.34 -0.98 -9.82
CA PRO A 152 14.90 -0.66 -11.12
C PRO A 152 16.41 -0.90 -11.11
N THR A 153 16.93 -1.57 -12.15
CA THR A 153 18.36 -1.93 -12.31
C THR A 153 19.28 -0.73 -12.11
N LYS A 154 18.80 0.47 -12.47
CA LYS A 154 19.51 1.74 -12.24
C LYS A 154 19.75 2.03 -10.75
N LEU A 155 18.77 1.76 -9.89
CA LEU A 155 18.88 1.99 -8.44
C LEU A 155 19.79 0.93 -7.79
N LEU A 156 19.75 -0.31 -8.27
CA LEU A 156 20.73 -1.34 -7.88
C LEU A 156 22.14 -0.92 -8.26
N ALA A 157 22.37 -0.51 -9.51
CA ALA A 157 23.68 -0.07 -9.97
C ALA A 157 24.20 1.14 -9.17
N GLN A 158 23.34 2.13 -8.90
CA GLN A 158 23.69 3.29 -8.07
C GLN A 158 24.07 2.88 -6.63
N ARG A 159 23.38 1.91 -6.04
CA ARG A 159 23.69 1.41 -4.68
C ARG A 159 24.98 0.58 -4.63
N ILE A 160 25.22 -0.25 -5.65
CA ILE A 160 26.47 -1.00 -5.79
C ILE A 160 27.66 -0.05 -5.88
N ILE A 161 27.54 0.99 -6.72
CA ILE A 161 28.58 2.01 -6.90
C ILE A 161 28.76 2.84 -5.61
N GLY A 162 27.68 3.19 -4.91
CA GLY A 162 27.75 3.92 -3.63
C GLY A 162 28.51 3.16 -2.55
N ASN A 163 28.24 1.85 -2.39
CA ASN A 163 28.97 1.01 -1.45
C ASN A 163 30.46 0.86 -1.85
N ALA A 164 30.73 0.67 -3.14
CA ALA A 164 32.10 0.60 -3.65
C ALA A 164 32.87 1.88 -3.35
N PHE A 165 32.27 3.04 -3.60
CA PHE A 165 32.89 4.33 -3.36
C PHE A 165 33.21 4.52 -1.87
N ASN A 166 32.27 4.24 -0.96
CA ASN A 166 32.51 4.36 0.47
C ASN A 166 33.66 3.46 0.96
N PHE A 167 33.74 2.23 0.44
CA PHE A 167 34.85 1.33 0.77
C PHE A 167 36.19 1.86 0.25
N LEU A 168 36.24 2.31 -1.00
CA LEU A 168 37.47 2.81 -1.61
C LEU A 168 37.91 4.16 -1.02
N ALA A 169 36.96 5.04 -0.69
CA ALA A 169 37.20 6.33 -0.05
C ALA A 169 37.79 6.17 1.36
N SER A 170 37.51 5.06 2.06
CA SER A 170 38.11 4.77 3.37
C SER A 170 39.64 4.64 3.35
N PHE A 171 40.25 4.41 2.18
CA PHE A 171 41.71 4.35 2.03
C PHE A 171 42.36 5.73 1.86
N GLY A 172 41.58 6.81 1.68
CA GLY A 172 42.05 8.19 1.75
C GLY A 172 43.02 8.65 0.65
N SER A 173 43.23 7.87 -0.42
CA SER A 173 44.11 8.22 -1.54
C SER A 173 43.35 8.46 -2.84
N ASP A 174 43.73 9.48 -3.61
CA ASP A 174 43.15 9.81 -4.93
C ASP A 174 43.37 8.72 -5.98
N VAL A 175 44.31 7.80 -5.74
CA VAL A 175 44.56 6.64 -6.60
C VAL A 175 44.00 5.40 -5.91
N VAL A 176 43.07 4.71 -6.58
CA VAL A 176 42.52 3.43 -6.12
C VAL A 176 43.47 2.30 -6.54
N PRO A 177 44.12 1.58 -5.61
CA PRO A 177 44.89 0.40 -5.96
C PRO A 177 43.93 -0.68 -6.47
N LEU A 178 44.22 -1.26 -7.64
CA LEU A 178 43.40 -2.33 -8.25
C LEU A 178 43.16 -3.52 -7.29
N LYS A 179 44.12 -3.79 -6.40
CA LYS A 179 44.02 -4.83 -5.38
C LYS A 179 42.92 -4.55 -4.35
N ALA A 180 42.73 -3.30 -3.94
CA ALA A 180 41.69 -2.92 -2.98
C ALA A 180 40.28 -3.07 -3.58
N PHE A 181 40.12 -2.74 -4.87
CA PHE A 181 38.87 -2.98 -5.59
C PHE A 181 38.57 -4.47 -5.74
N GLN A 182 39.58 -5.28 -6.06
CA GLN A 182 39.44 -6.73 -6.16
C GLN A 182 39.03 -7.34 -4.81
N ASP A 183 39.65 -6.91 -3.71
CA ASP A 183 39.32 -7.39 -2.36
C ASP A 183 37.90 -6.99 -1.93
N TRP A 184 37.44 -5.81 -2.34
CA TRP A 184 36.04 -5.39 -2.16
C TRP A 184 35.08 -6.26 -2.96
N TRP A 185 35.37 -6.49 -4.25
CA TRP A 185 34.51 -7.27 -5.14
C TRP A 185 34.26 -8.68 -4.60
N VAL A 186 35.31 -9.36 -4.13
CA VAL A 186 35.19 -10.71 -3.53
C VAL A 186 34.31 -10.70 -2.29
N LYS A 187 34.39 -9.66 -1.45
CA LYS A 187 33.52 -9.52 -0.26
C LYS A 187 32.09 -9.21 -0.63
N PHE A 188 31.89 -8.38 -1.66
CA PHE A 188 30.58 -8.00 -2.17
C PHE A 188 29.86 -9.22 -2.77
N GLU A 189 30.52 -9.98 -3.64
CA GLU A 189 29.99 -11.21 -4.25
C GLU A 189 29.54 -12.22 -3.19
N LYS A 190 30.41 -12.52 -2.22
CA LYS A 190 30.06 -13.42 -1.11
C LYS A 190 28.86 -12.92 -0.30
N LYS A 191 28.70 -11.60 -0.14
CA LYS A 191 27.59 -11.02 0.61
C LYS A 191 26.27 -11.04 -0.18
N VAL A 192 26.33 -10.90 -1.51
CA VAL A 192 25.17 -11.05 -2.39
C VAL A 192 24.71 -12.51 -2.48
N GLU A 193 25.63 -13.47 -2.53
CA GLU A 193 25.30 -14.90 -2.49
C GLU A 193 24.63 -15.31 -1.17
N LEU A 194 25.10 -14.76 -0.06
CA LEU A 194 24.56 -15.05 1.28
C LEU A 194 23.26 -14.28 1.58
N ASP A 195 23.13 -13.05 1.09
CA ASP A 195 21.94 -12.22 1.31
C ASP A 195 21.66 -11.28 0.11
N PRO A 196 20.84 -11.74 -0.86
CA PRO A 196 20.44 -10.93 -2.00
C PRO A 196 19.63 -9.69 -1.62
N SER A 197 18.96 -9.72 -0.46
CA SER A 197 18.09 -8.64 0.00
C SER A 197 18.85 -7.46 0.61
N PHE A 198 20.16 -7.59 0.83
CA PHE A 198 21.02 -6.49 1.30
C PHE A 198 21.02 -5.29 0.32
N LEU A 199 20.85 -5.52 -0.99
CA LEU A 199 20.76 -4.45 -2.00
C LEU A 199 19.41 -3.70 -1.98
N GLU A 200 18.41 -4.30 -1.35
CA GLU A 200 17.05 -3.77 -1.25
C GLU A 200 16.88 -2.90 -0.01
N ARG A 201 17.65 -3.18 1.05
CA ARG A 201 17.64 -2.42 2.30
C ARG A 201 18.43 -1.13 2.12
N GLU A 202 17.75 -0.01 2.28
CA GLU A 202 18.37 1.31 2.32
C GLU A 202 19.24 1.38 3.57
N GLU A 203 20.57 1.41 3.40
CA GLU A 203 21.48 1.74 4.50
C GLU A 203 21.26 3.23 4.80
N GLN A 204 20.33 3.53 5.72
CA GLN A 204 20.22 4.84 6.34
C GLN A 204 21.49 5.07 7.16
N GLY A 205 22.48 5.67 6.52
CA GLY A 205 23.60 6.36 7.15
C GLY A 205 23.40 7.85 7.04
#